data_AF-A0A3B8HF98-F1
#
_entry.id   AF-A0A3B8HF98-F1
#
_cell.length_a   1.000
_cell.length_b   1.000
_cell.length_c   1.000
_cell.angle_alpha   90.00
_cell.angle_beta   90.00
_cell.angle_gamma   90.00
#
_symmetry.space_group_name_H-M   'P 1'
#
loop_
_entity.id
_entity.type
_entity.pdbx_description
1 polymer ?
#
loop_
_entity_poly.entity_id
_entity_poly.type
_entity_poly.pdbx_seq_one_letter_code
_entity_poly.pdbx_strand_id
1 'polypeptide(L)'
;LASHGFVVAVPTNFDDGHPEFYPSPEAYAVASNVGRTRDIQYLMTQLVAASQQPGNLLSGTIRPDQIAVAGHSLGGFAALALAGGDDEACDFAGLLDPNKLPPGTCGPILPDPRIKAIVPLDGSNQYLLYDEMSRIKIPTMWIGQEWNNMESTTGGFGFMVARAHSAIKSRANYRLDVANAIHNSFSSYCTYIHVLHDKELIDDQILDTALPSNCPPESISAAEIENLTTQYMIAFLKTVLVGENGYKEMLTTDYALKNEPFIEFFETEQGNPDATVEEGYFSYFMHQSDTEQATALKDPFVKVP
;
A
#
# COMPACT_ATOMS: atom_id res chain seq x y z
N LEU A 1 6.38 11.03 10.19
CA LEU A 1 6.15 10.00 11.25
C LEU A 1 7.06 10.14 12.47
N ALA A 2 8.40 10.04 12.34
CA ALA A 2 9.30 10.08 13.51
C ALA A 2 9.16 11.34 14.38
N SER A 3 9.00 12.52 13.74
CA SER A 3 8.71 13.79 14.40
C SER A 3 7.40 13.83 15.20
N HIS A 4 6.52 12.83 15.03
CA HIS A 4 5.24 12.68 15.74
C HIS A 4 5.28 11.54 16.78
N GLY A 5 6.47 11.07 17.16
CA GLY A 5 6.66 10.12 18.27
C GLY A 5 6.55 8.64 17.88
N PHE A 6 6.77 8.31 16.61
CA PHE A 6 6.88 6.93 16.15
C PHE A 6 8.35 6.52 15.99
N VAL A 7 8.70 5.29 16.37
CA VAL A 7 9.94 4.66 15.89
C VAL A 7 9.66 4.15 14.49
N VAL A 8 10.43 4.62 13.50
CA VAL A 8 10.24 4.26 12.10
C VAL A 8 11.46 3.48 11.62
N ALA A 9 11.23 2.29 11.08
CA ALA A 9 12.25 1.51 10.41
C ALA A 9 11.90 1.43 8.92
N VAL A 10 12.86 1.77 8.06
CA VAL A 10 12.72 1.73 6.60
C VAL A 10 13.75 0.75 6.06
N PRO A 11 13.38 -0.54 5.89
CA PRO A 11 14.32 -1.54 5.40
C PRO A 11 14.55 -1.41 3.90
N THR A 12 15.77 -1.76 3.48
CA THR A 12 16.02 -2.31 2.15
C THR A 12 15.72 -3.80 2.22
N ASN A 13 14.98 -4.35 1.25
CA ASN A 13 14.75 -5.80 1.18
C ASN A 13 15.87 -6.45 0.39
N PHE A 14 16.23 -7.66 0.81
CA PHE A 14 17.27 -8.43 0.13
C PHE A 14 16.85 -8.70 -1.32
N ASP A 15 17.82 -8.58 -2.23
CA ASP A 15 17.69 -8.74 -3.67
C ASP A 15 16.78 -7.77 -4.43
N ASP A 16 16.19 -6.77 -3.77
CA ASP A 16 15.46 -5.71 -4.47
C ASP A 16 16.38 -5.04 -5.50
N GLY A 17 16.02 -5.15 -6.79
CA GLY A 17 16.80 -4.60 -7.90
C GLY A 17 17.90 -5.52 -8.44
N HIS A 18 17.97 -6.77 -7.97
CA HIS A 18 18.99 -7.76 -8.37
C HIS A 18 18.40 -9.02 -9.04
N PRO A 19 17.72 -8.89 -10.20
CA PRO A 19 17.16 -10.03 -10.92
C PRO A 19 18.22 -11.06 -11.36
N GLU A 20 19.48 -10.67 -11.45
CA GLU A 20 20.61 -11.54 -11.82
C GLU A 20 20.88 -12.68 -10.83
N PHE A 21 20.36 -12.58 -9.60
CA PHE A 21 20.47 -13.66 -8.61
C PHE A 21 19.49 -14.81 -8.86
N TYR A 22 18.56 -14.63 -9.80
CA TYR A 22 17.47 -15.55 -10.04
C TYR A 22 17.56 -16.21 -11.42
N PRO A 23 17.09 -17.46 -11.55
CA PRO A 23 17.15 -18.19 -12.82
C PRO A 23 16.18 -17.66 -13.89
N SER A 24 15.19 -16.85 -13.49
CA SER A 24 14.18 -16.27 -14.37
C SER A 24 13.58 -15.00 -13.77
N PRO A 25 13.03 -14.09 -14.59
CA PRO A 25 12.25 -12.94 -14.10
C PRO A 25 11.07 -13.35 -13.22
N GLU A 26 10.43 -14.49 -13.51
CA GLU A 26 9.32 -15.01 -12.72
C GLU A 26 9.79 -15.45 -11.33
N ALA A 27 10.94 -16.12 -11.24
CA ALA A 27 11.53 -16.50 -9.95
C ALA A 27 11.93 -15.27 -9.13
N TYR A 28 12.49 -14.24 -9.78
CA TYR A 28 12.79 -12.96 -9.14
C TYR A 28 11.51 -12.31 -8.58
N ALA A 29 10.45 -12.22 -9.38
CA ALA A 29 9.19 -11.59 -8.94
C ALA A 29 8.60 -12.27 -7.69
N VAL A 30 8.54 -13.61 -7.66
CA VAL A 30 8.05 -14.34 -6.48
C VAL A 30 8.96 -14.14 -5.29
N ALA A 31 10.27 -14.26 -5.51
CA ALA A 31 11.24 -14.12 -4.43
C ALA A 31 11.26 -12.72 -3.84
N SER A 32 11.10 -11.66 -4.64
CA SER A 32 10.94 -10.30 -4.14
C SER A 32 9.69 -10.18 -3.26
N ASN A 33 8.55 -10.73 -3.68
CA ASN A 33 7.30 -10.62 -2.92
C ASN A 33 7.36 -11.39 -1.59
N VAL A 34 7.77 -12.66 -1.65
CA VAL A 34 7.91 -13.51 -0.45
C VAL A 34 9.05 -13.03 0.43
N GLY A 35 10.18 -12.64 -0.15
CA GLY A 35 11.36 -12.12 0.54
C GLY A 35 11.06 -10.85 1.33
N ARG A 36 10.40 -9.87 0.71
CA ARG A 36 9.98 -8.62 1.38
C ARG A 36 9.19 -8.88 2.66
N THR A 37 8.21 -9.77 2.62
CA THR A 37 7.40 -10.08 3.81
C THR A 37 8.23 -10.73 4.91
N ARG A 38 9.11 -11.67 4.56
CA ARG A 38 10.02 -12.33 5.51
C ARG A 38 11.06 -11.38 6.10
N ASP A 39 11.60 -10.47 5.29
CA ASP A 39 12.57 -9.45 5.74
C ASP A 39 11.94 -8.52 6.77
N ILE A 40 10.71 -8.06 6.53
CA ILE A 40 9.95 -7.24 7.47
C ILE A 40 9.68 -8.02 8.77
N GLN A 41 9.25 -9.29 8.70
CA GLN A 41 9.03 -10.14 9.87
C GLN A 41 10.32 -10.34 10.69
N TYR A 42 11.44 -10.57 10.01
CA TYR A 42 12.75 -10.71 10.63
C TYR A 42 13.17 -9.40 11.30
N LEU A 43 13.09 -8.28 10.60
CA LEU A 43 13.41 -6.95 11.12
C LEU A 43 12.59 -6.63 12.36
N MET A 44 11.26 -6.82 12.31
CA MET A 44 10.38 -6.62 13.46
C MET A 44 10.82 -7.45 14.67
N THR A 45 11.24 -8.70 14.44
CA THR A 45 11.77 -9.58 15.49
C THR A 45 13.03 -9.01 16.11
N GLN A 46 14.00 -8.59 15.29
CA GLN A 46 15.27 -8.04 15.76
C GLN A 46 15.07 -6.72 16.51
N LEU A 47 14.23 -5.82 16.00
CA LEU A 47 13.96 -4.53 16.61
C LEU A 47 13.26 -4.68 17.97
N VAL A 48 12.23 -5.53 18.06
CA VAL A 48 11.55 -5.80 19.33
C VAL A 48 12.52 -6.43 20.35
N ALA A 49 13.35 -7.38 19.93
CA ALA A 49 14.36 -7.99 20.79
C ALA A 49 15.39 -6.96 21.27
N ALA A 50 15.91 -6.12 20.38
CA ALA A 50 16.84 -5.04 20.72
C ALA A 50 16.21 -4.05 21.71
N SER A 51 14.93 -3.73 21.56
CA SER A 51 14.20 -2.85 22.48
C SER A 51 13.99 -3.46 23.87
N GLN A 52 14.14 -4.78 24.03
CA GLN A 52 14.04 -5.47 25.32
C GLN A 52 15.40 -5.69 25.99
N GLN A 53 16.50 -5.41 25.30
CA GLN A 53 17.86 -5.57 25.84
C GLN A 53 18.29 -4.33 26.63
N PRO A 54 18.64 -4.46 27.92
CA PRO A 54 19.24 -3.36 28.68
C PRO A 54 20.55 -2.89 28.06
N GLY A 55 20.75 -1.58 27.93
CA GLY A 55 21.96 -0.99 27.36
C GLY A 55 22.03 -0.96 25.83
N ASN A 56 21.05 -1.55 25.13
CA ASN A 56 20.88 -1.34 23.70
C ASN A 56 20.37 0.10 23.42
N LEU A 57 20.73 0.69 22.28
CA LEU A 57 20.25 2.01 21.86
C LEU A 57 18.71 2.09 21.80
N LEU A 58 18.06 0.98 21.44
CA LEU A 58 16.61 0.89 21.30
C LEU A 58 15.89 0.52 22.60
N SER A 59 16.60 0.35 23.71
CA SER A 59 16.03 -0.13 24.97
C SER A 59 14.81 0.70 25.40
N GLY A 60 13.65 0.05 25.53
CA GLY A 60 12.38 0.69 25.92
C GLY A 60 11.72 1.59 24.87
N THR A 61 12.21 1.62 23.63
CA THR A 61 11.68 2.54 22.59
C THR A 61 10.52 1.97 21.77
N ILE A 62 10.38 0.64 21.71
CA ILE A 62 9.37 -0.03 20.88
C ILE A 62 8.27 -0.63 21.76
N ARG A 63 7.02 -0.37 21.37
CA ARG A 63 5.81 -0.97 21.94
C ARG A 63 5.35 -2.13 21.06
N PRO A 64 5.57 -3.40 21.44
CA PRO A 64 5.27 -4.55 20.57
C PRO A 64 3.79 -4.75 20.28
N ASP A 65 2.92 -4.13 21.09
CA ASP A 65 1.47 -4.10 20.94
C ASP A 65 0.98 -2.93 20.07
N GLN A 66 1.88 -2.12 19.52
CA GLN A 66 1.57 -0.96 18.68
C GLN A 66 2.47 -0.91 17.43
N ILE A 67 2.46 -1.99 16.66
CA ILE A 67 3.21 -2.08 15.40
C ILE A 67 2.27 -1.87 14.22
N ALA A 68 2.67 -1.01 13.29
CA ALA A 68 2.03 -0.87 12.00
C ALA A 68 3.03 -1.09 10.86
N VAL A 69 2.52 -1.55 9.72
CA VAL A 69 3.30 -1.71 8.49
C VAL A 69 2.69 -0.83 7.40
N ALA A 70 3.54 -0.07 6.73
CA ALA A 70 3.17 0.76 5.59
C ALA A 70 4.17 0.51 4.47
N GLY A 71 3.75 0.73 3.24
CA GLY A 71 4.65 0.57 2.10
C GLY A 71 3.99 1.00 0.80
N HIS A 72 4.82 1.46 -0.12
CA HIS A 72 4.42 1.86 -1.45
C HIS A 72 4.46 0.68 -2.43
N SER A 73 3.46 0.54 -3.32
CA SER A 73 3.49 -0.45 -4.41
C SER A 73 3.66 -1.89 -3.88
N LEU A 74 4.76 -2.57 -4.21
CA LEU A 74 5.14 -3.88 -3.63
C LEU A 74 5.24 -3.87 -2.10
N GLY A 75 5.62 -2.74 -1.50
CA GLY A 75 5.57 -2.57 -0.04
C GLY A 75 4.14 -2.54 0.49
N GLY A 76 3.18 -2.03 -0.29
CA GLY A 76 1.77 -2.07 0.03
C GLY A 76 1.19 -3.49 -0.06
N PHE A 77 1.61 -4.26 -1.07
CA PHE A 77 1.37 -5.72 -1.10
C PHE A 77 1.91 -6.39 0.17
N ALA A 78 3.16 -6.12 0.55
CA ALA A 78 3.76 -6.73 1.73
C ALA A 78 2.97 -6.38 3.00
N ALA A 79 2.47 -5.15 3.14
CA ALA A 79 1.60 -4.76 4.25
C ALA A 79 0.28 -5.57 4.27
N LEU A 80 -0.38 -5.74 3.12
CA LEU A 80 -1.60 -6.54 3.00
C LEU A 80 -1.33 -8.03 3.32
N ALA A 81 -0.30 -8.62 2.72
CA ALA A 81 0.05 -10.03 2.90
C ALA A 81 0.45 -10.33 4.35
N LEU A 82 1.20 -9.44 5.00
CA LEU A 82 1.53 -9.58 6.41
C LEU A 82 0.31 -9.42 7.34
N ALA A 83 -0.75 -8.73 6.91
CA ALA A 83 -1.96 -8.56 7.70
C ALA A 83 -2.98 -9.69 7.50
N GLY A 84 -3.13 -10.20 6.28
CA GLY A 84 -4.18 -11.15 5.88
C GLY A 84 -3.68 -12.54 5.50
N GLY A 85 -2.39 -12.68 5.22
CA GLY A 85 -1.79 -13.86 4.62
C GLY A 85 -2.04 -13.97 3.12
N ASP A 86 -1.24 -14.80 2.47
CA ASP A 86 -1.34 -15.25 1.08
C ASP A 86 -1.27 -16.79 1.12
N ASP A 87 -2.22 -17.48 0.50
CA ASP A 87 -2.28 -18.94 0.51
C ASP A 87 -1.26 -19.55 -0.47
N GLU A 88 -0.95 -18.84 -1.57
CA GLU A 88 -0.07 -19.30 -2.62
C GLU A 88 0.61 -18.13 -3.35
N ALA A 89 1.79 -17.74 -2.90
CA ALA A 89 2.57 -16.62 -3.46
C ALA A 89 3.03 -16.81 -4.91
N CYS A 90 2.55 -17.80 -5.64
CA CYS A 90 2.79 -17.97 -7.08
C CYS A 90 1.54 -17.75 -7.93
N ASP A 91 0.37 -17.59 -7.32
CA ASP A 91 -0.88 -17.41 -8.06
C ASP A 91 -1.10 -15.97 -8.54
N PHE A 92 -0.11 -15.09 -8.32
CA PHE A 92 -0.05 -13.69 -8.74
C PHE A 92 -0.72 -13.43 -10.09
N ALA A 93 -2.00 -13.07 -10.06
CA ALA A 93 -2.75 -12.47 -11.17
C ALA A 93 -2.54 -13.14 -12.56
N GLY A 94 -2.22 -14.43 -12.61
CA GLY A 94 -1.84 -15.10 -13.87
C GLY A 94 -0.68 -14.44 -14.64
N LEU A 95 0.12 -13.60 -13.97
CA LEU A 95 1.24 -12.82 -14.53
C LEU A 95 2.51 -13.64 -14.66
N LEU A 96 2.57 -14.81 -14.01
CA LEU A 96 3.72 -15.69 -14.03
C LEU A 96 3.44 -16.97 -14.82
N ASP A 97 4.46 -17.45 -15.53
CA ASP A 97 4.46 -18.80 -16.07
C ASP A 97 4.98 -19.76 -14.98
N PRO A 98 4.12 -20.58 -14.37
CA PRO A 98 4.52 -21.46 -13.27
C PRO A 98 5.58 -22.48 -13.70
N ASN A 99 5.71 -22.77 -14.99
CA ASN A 99 6.73 -23.70 -15.49
C ASN A 99 8.16 -23.11 -15.42
N LYS A 100 8.30 -21.81 -15.19
CA LYS A 100 9.58 -21.11 -15.06
C LYS A 100 10.01 -20.88 -13.61
N LEU A 101 9.23 -21.39 -12.66
CA LEU A 101 9.51 -21.29 -11.24
C LEU A 101 10.29 -22.52 -10.76
N PRO A 102 11.39 -22.35 -10.01
CA PRO A 102 12.04 -23.47 -9.35
C PRO A 102 11.09 -24.25 -8.43
N PRO A 103 11.26 -25.57 -8.28
CA PRO A 103 10.45 -26.35 -7.34
C PRO A 103 10.55 -25.80 -5.91
N GLY A 104 9.41 -25.63 -5.25
CA GLY A 104 9.35 -25.12 -3.86
C GLY A 104 9.51 -23.61 -3.72
N THR A 105 9.54 -22.85 -4.83
CA THR A 105 9.44 -21.37 -4.80
C THR A 105 8.07 -20.90 -4.30
N CYS A 106 7.04 -21.69 -4.61
CA CYS A 106 5.65 -21.44 -4.29
C CYS A 106 5.29 -21.88 -2.87
N GLY A 107 4.36 -21.17 -2.24
CA GLY A 107 3.90 -21.44 -0.90
C GLY A 107 3.31 -20.21 -0.21
N PRO A 108 2.75 -20.40 1.00
CA PRO A 108 2.00 -19.35 1.66
C PRO A 108 2.90 -18.28 2.28
N ILE A 109 2.37 -17.06 2.36
CA ILE A 109 2.83 -16.01 3.26
C ILE A 109 1.90 -16.01 4.47
N LEU A 110 2.47 -16.29 5.65
CA LEU A 110 1.66 -16.31 6.88
C LEU A 110 1.45 -14.90 7.42
N PRO A 111 0.23 -14.57 7.90
CA PRO A 111 -0.01 -13.29 8.55
C PRO A 111 0.81 -13.17 9.84
N ASP A 112 1.29 -11.96 10.12
CA ASP A 112 2.05 -11.64 11.33
C ASP A 112 1.13 -11.03 12.41
N PRO A 113 0.80 -11.76 13.48
CA PRO A 113 -0.13 -11.29 14.50
C PRO A 113 0.38 -10.10 15.31
N ARG A 114 1.66 -9.70 15.17
CA ARG A 114 2.22 -8.51 15.82
C ARG A 114 1.71 -7.22 15.19
N ILE A 115 1.31 -7.24 13.93
CA ILE A 115 0.83 -6.05 13.20
C ILE A 115 -0.58 -5.71 13.67
N LYS A 116 -0.81 -4.44 14.02
CA LYS A 116 -2.05 -3.92 14.60
C LYS A 116 -2.73 -2.86 13.74
N ALA A 117 -2.04 -2.33 12.73
CA ALA A 117 -2.62 -1.50 11.68
C ALA A 117 -1.77 -1.58 10.42
N ILE A 118 -2.35 -1.31 9.26
CA ILE A 118 -1.60 -1.17 8.01
C ILE A 118 -1.96 0.11 7.26
N VAL A 119 -0.99 0.64 6.52
CA VAL A 119 -1.20 1.78 5.61
C VAL A 119 -0.55 1.49 4.25
N PRO A 120 -1.19 0.70 3.38
CA PRO A 120 -0.72 0.52 2.01
C PRO A 120 -0.83 1.85 1.25
N LEU A 121 0.26 2.24 0.59
CA LEU A 121 0.33 3.43 -0.26
C LEU A 121 0.36 2.95 -1.72
N ASP A 122 -0.73 3.17 -2.44
CA ASP A 122 -0.96 2.73 -3.81
C ASP A 122 -0.45 1.30 -4.05
N GLY A 123 -0.86 0.42 -3.13
CA GLY A 123 -0.27 -0.91 -2.98
C GLY A 123 -0.61 -1.82 -4.15
N SER A 124 0.24 -2.79 -4.43
CA SER A 124 0.00 -3.78 -5.49
C SER A 124 -1.02 -4.84 -5.06
N ASN A 125 -2.28 -4.45 -4.84
CA ASN A 125 -3.32 -5.33 -4.33
C ASN A 125 -3.73 -6.43 -5.33
N GLN A 126 -3.41 -6.30 -6.62
CA GLN A 126 -3.59 -7.33 -7.65
C GLN A 126 -2.82 -8.62 -7.38
N TYR A 127 -1.82 -8.56 -6.48
CA TYR A 127 -1.03 -9.72 -6.07
C TYR A 127 -1.66 -10.54 -4.96
N LEU A 128 -2.86 -10.18 -4.51
CA LEU A 128 -3.64 -10.99 -3.57
C LEU A 128 -5.04 -11.21 -4.15
N LEU A 129 -5.59 -12.40 -3.93
CA LEU A 129 -6.98 -12.65 -4.22
C LEU A 129 -7.87 -11.84 -3.26
N TYR A 130 -9.07 -11.52 -3.73
CA TYR A 130 -10.00 -10.69 -2.98
C TYR A 130 -10.36 -11.31 -1.62
N ASP A 131 -10.55 -12.62 -1.59
CA ASP A 131 -10.87 -13.37 -0.38
C ASP A 131 -9.71 -13.34 0.64
N GLU A 132 -8.47 -13.23 0.18
CA GLU A 132 -7.30 -13.13 1.05
C GLU A 132 -7.23 -11.78 1.77
N MET A 133 -7.47 -10.70 1.02
CA MET A 133 -7.61 -9.38 1.62
C MET A 133 -8.82 -9.32 2.58
N SER A 134 -9.88 -10.07 2.30
CA SER A 134 -11.05 -10.15 3.19
C SER A 134 -10.72 -10.75 4.57
N ARG A 135 -9.60 -11.49 4.69
CA ARG A 135 -9.10 -12.01 5.97
C ARG A 135 -8.56 -10.92 6.89
N ILE A 136 -8.17 -9.76 6.37
CA ILE A 136 -7.61 -8.65 7.15
C ILE A 136 -8.68 -8.08 8.10
N LYS A 137 -8.44 -8.17 9.41
CA LYS A 137 -9.34 -7.68 10.48
C LYS A 137 -8.79 -6.50 11.28
N ILE A 138 -7.53 -6.12 11.06
CA ILE A 138 -6.90 -4.98 11.72
C ILE A 138 -7.23 -3.66 11.01
N PRO A 139 -7.20 -2.52 11.72
CA PRO A 139 -7.32 -1.20 11.10
C PRO A 139 -6.47 -1.05 9.85
N THR A 140 -7.08 -0.54 8.77
CA THR A 140 -6.43 -0.30 7.48
C THR A 140 -6.77 1.08 6.95
N MET A 141 -5.77 1.80 6.46
CA MET A 141 -5.96 2.99 5.63
C MET A 141 -5.28 2.77 4.30
N TRP A 142 -6.06 2.64 3.24
CA TRP A 142 -5.56 2.69 1.88
C TRP A 142 -5.35 4.15 1.48
N ILE A 143 -4.17 4.50 0.98
CA ILE A 143 -3.90 5.81 0.39
C ILE A 143 -3.45 5.57 -1.04
N GLY A 144 -4.12 6.14 -2.04
CA GLY A 144 -3.80 5.88 -3.44
C GLY A 144 -4.04 7.06 -4.36
N GLN A 145 -3.80 6.82 -5.65
CA GLN A 145 -4.12 7.77 -6.72
C GLN A 145 -5.63 7.98 -6.81
N GLU A 146 -6.05 9.14 -7.33
CA GLU A 146 -7.44 9.39 -7.67
C GLU A 146 -7.90 8.61 -8.90
N TRP A 147 -9.20 8.28 -8.93
CA TRP A 147 -9.78 7.31 -9.86
C TRP A 147 -9.55 7.66 -11.33
N ASN A 148 -9.74 8.91 -11.78
CA ASN A 148 -9.50 9.25 -13.19
C ASN A 148 -8.01 9.21 -13.52
N ASN A 149 -7.12 9.58 -12.60
CA ASN A 149 -5.69 9.45 -12.86
C ASN A 149 -5.30 7.97 -13.05
N MET A 150 -5.81 7.06 -12.21
CA MET A 150 -5.62 5.62 -12.39
C MET A 150 -6.19 5.13 -13.73
N GLU A 151 -7.41 5.52 -14.06
CA GLU A 151 -8.08 5.13 -15.30
C GLU A 151 -7.37 5.68 -16.55
N SER A 152 -6.87 6.92 -16.48
CA SER A 152 -6.13 7.54 -17.59
C SER A 152 -4.76 6.93 -17.80
N THR A 153 -4.07 6.55 -16.71
CA THR A 153 -2.72 5.97 -16.77
C THR A 153 -2.78 4.51 -17.18
N THR A 154 -3.78 3.76 -16.72
CA THR A 154 -3.99 2.36 -17.08
C THR A 154 -5.48 2.11 -17.32
N GLY A 155 -5.90 2.28 -18.58
CA GLY A 155 -7.31 2.12 -18.98
C GLY A 155 -7.94 0.83 -18.47
N GLY A 156 -9.10 0.96 -17.82
CA GLY A 156 -9.85 -0.12 -17.19
C GLY A 156 -9.39 -0.50 -15.78
N PHE A 157 -8.41 0.20 -15.18
CA PHE A 157 -7.90 -0.13 -13.84
C PHE A 157 -8.39 0.82 -12.74
N GLY A 158 -9.28 1.78 -13.01
CA GLY A 158 -9.79 2.70 -11.98
C GLY A 158 -10.32 1.98 -10.73
N PHE A 159 -10.91 0.79 -10.88
CA PHE A 159 -11.41 -0.02 -9.76
C PHE A 159 -10.32 -0.45 -8.75
N MET A 160 -9.05 -0.45 -9.14
CA MET A 160 -7.94 -0.92 -8.30
C MET A 160 -7.76 -0.07 -7.04
N VAL A 161 -8.09 1.22 -7.10
CA VAL A 161 -8.00 2.15 -5.95
C VAL A 161 -8.94 1.72 -4.82
N ALA A 162 -10.10 1.15 -5.17
CA ALA A 162 -11.14 0.73 -4.23
C ALA A 162 -11.08 -0.75 -3.84
N ARG A 163 -10.40 -1.59 -4.63
CA ARG A 163 -10.47 -3.06 -4.50
C ARG A 163 -10.08 -3.55 -3.10
N ALA A 164 -8.95 -3.10 -2.56
CA ALA A 164 -8.50 -3.49 -1.23
C ALA A 164 -9.47 -2.99 -0.14
N HIS A 165 -9.88 -1.74 -0.21
CA HIS A 165 -10.84 -1.15 0.75
C HIS A 165 -12.18 -1.88 0.72
N SER A 166 -12.68 -2.25 -0.46
CA SER A 166 -13.90 -3.04 -0.61
C SER A 166 -13.77 -4.45 -0.02
N ALA A 167 -12.61 -5.09 -0.17
CA ALA A 167 -12.36 -6.46 0.33
C ALA A 167 -12.25 -6.50 1.86
N ILE A 168 -11.50 -5.56 2.44
CA ILE A 168 -11.19 -5.52 3.87
C ILE A 168 -12.44 -5.16 4.67
N LYS A 169 -12.69 -5.89 5.78
CA LYS A 169 -13.88 -5.72 6.64
C LYS A 169 -13.50 -5.39 8.09
N SER A 170 -12.41 -4.66 8.29
CA SER A 170 -12.00 -4.21 9.63
C SER A 170 -12.89 -3.07 10.12
N ARG A 171 -12.90 -2.83 11.44
CA ARG A 171 -13.75 -1.77 12.04
C ARG A 171 -13.31 -0.35 11.68
N ALA A 172 -12.03 -0.17 11.37
CA ALA A 172 -11.46 1.08 10.92
C ALA A 172 -10.78 0.79 9.58
N ASN A 173 -11.54 0.93 8.51
CA ASN A 173 -11.14 0.66 7.15
C ASN A 173 -11.46 1.92 6.35
N TYR A 174 -10.43 2.56 5.83
CA TYR A 174 -10.57 3.82 5.11
C TYR A 174 -9.86 3.72 3.76
N ARG A 175 -10.43 4.39 2.76
CA ARG A 175 -9.74 4.72 1.51
C ARG A 175 -9.59 6.22 1.41
N LEU A 176 -8.41 6.63 0.99
CA LEU A 176 -8.06 8.01 0.73
C LEU A 176 -7.43 8.08 -0.66
N ASP A 177 -8.07 8.84 -1.54
CA ASP A 177 -7.55 9.07 -2.88
C ASP A 177 -7.03 10.52 -2.95
N VAL A 178 -5.78 10.68 -3.40
CA VAL A 178 -5.13 11.99 -3.54
C VAL A 178 -5.27 12.46 -4.97
N ALA A 179 -5.98 13.57 -5.17
CA ALA A 179 -6.23 14.16 -6.48
C ALA A 179 -4.90 14.47 -7.21
N ASN A 180 -4.80 14.14 -8.50
CA ASN A 180 -3.60 14.35 -9.34
C ASN A 180 -2.35 13.60 -8.89
N ALA A 181 -2.39 12.79 -7.83
CA ALA A 181 -1.25 11.95 -7.47
C ALA A 181 -1.12 10.80 -8.46
N ILE A 182 0.11 10.52 -8.87
CA ILE A 182 0.49 9.33 -9.63
C ILE A 182 1.11 8.27 -8.71
N HIS A 183 1.38 7.08 -9.25
CA HIS A 183 1.99 5.97 -8.49
C HIS A 183 3.23 6.44 -7.70
N ASN A 184 4.17 7.12 -8.36
CA ASN A 184 5.42 7.52 -7.71
C ASN A 184 5.28 8.67 -6.70
N SER A 185 4.14 9.37 -6.63
CA SER A 185 3.93 10.50 -5.71
C SER A 185 3.92 10.05 -4.24
N PHE A 186 3.72 8.76 -3.98
CA PHE A 186 3.77 8.16 -2.63
C PHE A 186 5.16 7.66 -2.24
N SER A 187 6.18 8.07 -2.99
CA SER A 187 7.58 7.75 -2.74
C SER A 187 8.44 8.99 -2.90
N SER A 188 9.68 8.94 -2.39
CA SER A 188 10.64 10.02 -2.62
C SER A 188 11.28 9.95 -4.02
N TYR A 189 10.81 9.12 -4.95
CA TYR A 189 11.45 8.89 -6.25
C TYR A 189 11.61 10.19 -7.05
N CYS A 190 10.54 10.99 -7.16
CA CYS A 190 10.54 12.21 -7.96
C CYS A 190 11.49 13.29 -7.40
N THR A 191 11.64 13.38 -6.08
CA THR A 191 12.65 14.25 -5.48
C THR A 191 14.05 13.67 -5.58
N TYR A 192 14.19 12.35 -5.36
CA TYR A 192 15.45 11.65 -5.35
C TYR A 192 16.19 11.74 -6.70
N ILE A 193 15.47 11.61 -7.82
CA ILE A 193 16.09 11.66 -9.15
C ILE A 193 16.70 13.05 -9.43
N HIS A 194 16.04 14.13 -9.00
CA HIS A 194 16.61 15.48 -9.07
C HIS A 194 17.85 15.63 -8.17
N VAL A 195 17.82 15.07 -6.96
CA VAL A 195 18.98 15.10 -6.06
C VAL A 195 20.18 14.35 -6.65
N LEU A 196 19.96 13.21 -7.31
CA LEU A 196 21.05 12.49 -7.98
C LEU A 196 21.67 13.31 -9.12
N HIS A 197 20.83 13.99 -9.90
CA HIS A 197 21.28 14.86 -10.98
C HIS A 197 22.06 16.08 -10.46
N ASP A 198 21.54 16.76 -9.43
CA ASP A 198 22.22 17.88 -8.75
C ASP A 198 23.58 17.49 -8.13
N LYS A 199 23.77 16.19 -7.85
CA LYS A 199 25.03 15.61 -7.33
C LYS A 199 25.94 15.08 -8.43
N GLU A 200 25.59 15.28 -9.70
CA GLU A 200 26.33 14.79 -10.87
C GLU A 200 26.51 13.26 -10.87
N LEU A 201 25.58 12.53 -10.22
CA LEU A 201 25.58 11.05 -10.19
C LEU A 201 24.84 10.44 -11.37
N ILE A 202 23.96 11.21 -12.00
CA ILE A 202 23.29 10.91 -13.26
C ILE A 202 23.37 12.13 -14.17
N ASP A 203 23.32 11.91 -15.48
CA ASP A 203 23.35 12.98 -16.47
C ASP A 203 21.95 13.43 -16.90
N ASP A 204 21.90 14.48 -17.72
CA ASP A 204 20.65 15.02 -18.29
C ASP A 204 19.87 13.94 -19.04
N GLN A 205 20.56 13.01 -19.71
CA GLN A 205 19.91 11.95 -20.49
C GLN A 205 19.12 11.00 -19.58
N ILE A 206 19.68 10.59 -18.45
CA ILE A 206 18.98 9.74 -17.48
C ILE A 206 17.80 10.52 -16.87
N LEU A 207 18.00 11.80 -16.52
CA LEU A 207 16.94 12.64 -15.94
C LEU A 207 15.76 12.79 -16.92
N ASP A 208 16.03 13.16 -18.17
CA ASP A 208 15.05 13.36 -19.24
C ASP A 208 14.32 12.07 -19.61
N THR A 209 14.96 10.92 -19.38
CA THR A 209 14.33 9.60 -19.58
C THR A 209 13.44 9.21 -18.39
N ALA A 210 13.88 9.50 -17.17
CA ALA A 210 13.21 9.06 -15.95
C ALA A 210 11.94 9.87 -15.64
N LEU A 211 12.00 11.21 -15.76
CA LEU A 211 10.92 12.08 -15.28
C LEU A 211 9.61 11.99 -16.06
N PRO A 212 9.56 12.03 -17.40
CA PRO A 212 8.29 12.22 -18.12
C PRO A 212 7.26 11.12 -17.86
N SER A 213 7.70 9.88 -17.66
CA SER A 213 6.83 8.73 -17.40
C SER A 213 6.60 8.48 -15.91
N ASN A 214 7.58 8.79 -15.05
CA ASN A 214 7.51 8.46 -13.64
C ASN A 214 7.09 9.62 -12.75
N CYS A 215 7.23 10.85 -13.22
CA CYS A 215 7.02 12.11 -12.48
C CYS A 215 6.54 13.20 -13.45
N PRO A 216 5.44 12.99 -14.19
CA PRO A 216 4.91 14.02 -15.07
C PRO A 216 4.54 15.26 -14.26
N PRO A 217 4.54 16.46 -14.87
CA PRO A 217 4.11 17.67 -14.18
C PRO A 217 2.70 17.51 -13.62
N GLU A 218 2.58 17.58 -12.30
CA GLU A 218 1.31 17.48 -11.59
C GLU A 218 0.70 18.88 -11.38
N SER A 219 -0.63 18.94 -11.28
CA SER A 219 -1.35 20.17 -10.92
C SER A 219 -1.09 20.62 -9.47
N ILE A 220 -0.54 19.71 -8.65
CA ILE A 220 -0.22 19.89 -7.23
C ILE A 220 1.27 19.58 -7.06
N SER A 221 1.97 20.28 -6.15
CA SER A 221 3.39 19.98 -5.91
C SER A 221 3.56 18.65 -5.17
N ALA A 222 4.62 17.91 -5.46
CA ALA A 222 4.99 16.69 -4.72
C ALA A 222 5.03 16.90 -3.19
N ALA A 223 5.51 18.05 -2.71
CA ALA A 223 5.55 18.37 -1.29
C ALA A 223 4.15 18.43 -0.63
N GLU A 224 3.13 18.87 -1.38
CA GLU A 224 1.75 18.93 -0.90
C GLU A 224 1.13 17.52 -0.85
N ILE A 225 1.39 16.67 -1.86
CA ILE A 225 0.96 15.26 -1.84
C ILE A 225 1.62 14.51 -0.68
N GLU A 226 2.93 14.71 -0.47
CA GLU A 226 3.66 14.14 0.67
C GLU A 226 3.08 14.62 2.01
N ASN A 227 2.74 15.91 2.11
CA ASN A 227 2.15 16.50 3.31
C ASN A 227 0.77 15.89 3.60
N LEU A 228 -0.14 15.85 2.62
CA LEU A 228 -1.47 15.26 2.75
C LEU A 228 -1.39 13.78 3.12
N THR A 229 -0.57 13.01 2.39
CA THR A 229 -0.32 11.59 2.69
C THR A 229 0.16 11.42 4.13
N THR A 230 1.19 12.17 4.52
CA THR A 230 1.77 12.07 5.87
C THR A 230 0.79 12.50 6.96
N GLN A 231 0.01 13.55 6.73
CA GLN A 231 -0.98 14.08 7.67
C GLN A 231 -2.05 13.04 7.97
N TYR A 232 -2.60 12.38 6.95
CA TYR A 232 -3.59 11.32 7.11
C TYR A 232 -2.99 10.03 7.70
N MET A 233 -1.78 9.65 7.31
CA MET A 233 -1.05 8.55 7.96
C MET A 233 -0.91 8.80 9.47
N ILE A 234 -0.54 10.02 9.87
CA ILE A 234 -0.42 10.40 11.28
C ILE A 234 -1.78 10.36 11.96
N ALA A 235 -2.80 10.99 11.36
CA ALA A 235 -4.15 11.03 11.92
C ALA A 235 -4.69 9.62 12.18
N PHE A 236 -4.54 8.73 11.20
CA PHE A 236 -4.92 7.34 11.30
C PHE A 236 -4.15 6.62 12.40
N LEU A 237 -2.82 6.57 12.33
CA LEU A 237 -2.01 5.81 13.29
C LEU A 237 -2.16 6.34 14.72
N LYS A 238 -2.22 7.65 14.91
CA LYS A 238 -2.47 8.24 16.24
C LYS A 238 -3.84 7.85 16.76
N THR A 239 -4.86 7.85 15.91
CA THR A 239 -6.23 7.50 16.32
C THR A 239 -6.39 6.00 16.60
N VAL A 240 -6.00 5.14 15.67
CA VAL A 240 -6.37 3.72 15.70
C VAL A 240 -5.32 2.84 16.38
N LEU A 241 -4.04 3.18 16.25
CA LEU A 241 -2.94 2.39 16.81
C LEU A 241 -2.57 2.88 18.22
N VAL A 242 -2.49 4.21 18.41
CA VAL A 242 -2.11 4.80 19.69
C VAL A 242 -3.32 5.07 20.59
N GLY A 243 -4.51 5.32 20.03
CA GLY A 243 -5.72 5.63 20.77
C GLY A 243 -5.91 7.11 21.13
N GLU A 244 -5.21 8.02 20.43
CA GLU A 244 -5.36 9.47 20.61
C GLU A 244 -6.64 9.97 19.92
N ASN A 245 -7.48 10.72 20.63
CA ASN A 245 -8.74 11.20 20.06
C ASN A 245 -8.59 12.48 19.20
N GLY A 246 -7.46 13.17 19.27
CA GLY A 246 -7.29 14.51 18.69
C GLY A 246 -7.36 14.59 17.17
N TYR A 247 -7.24 13.45 16.48
CA TYR A 247 -7.28 13.37 15.01
C TYR A 247 -8.55 12.71 14.47
N LYS A 248 -9.50 12.34 15.35
CA LYS A 248 -10.71 11.59 14.94
C LYS A 248 -11.56 12.35 13.93
N GLU A 249 -11.71 13.66 14.10
CA GLU A 249 -12.52 14.49 13.19
C GLU A 249 -11.97 14.48 11.77
N MET A 250 -10.65 14.41 11.62
CA MET A 250 -9.98 14.38 10.31
C MET A 250 -10.26 13.09 9.54
N LEU A 251 -10.61 11.99 10.22
CA LEU A 251 -10.87 10.68 9.63
C LEU A 251 -12.35 10.51 9.28
N THR A 252 -12.93 11.51 8.63
CA THR A 252 -14.35 11.52 8.23
C THR A 252 -14.53 12.11 6.83
N THR A 253 -15.54 11.61 6.14
CA THR A 253 -15.96 12.12 4.82
C THR A 253 -16.23 13.63 4.87
N ASP A 254 -16.99 14.08 5.88
CA ASP A 254 -17.37 15.48 6.06
C ASP A 254 -16.18 16.42 6.28
N TYR A 255 -15.15 15.97 7.01
CA TYR A 255 -13.95 16.79 7.21
C TYR A 255 -13.20 16.99 5.90
N ALA A 256 -13.00 15.91 5.12
CA ALA A 256 -12.29 15.99 3.85
C ALA A 256 -13.01 16.94 2.87
N LEU A 257 -14.33 16.75 2.68
CA LEU A 257 -15.15 17.61 1.80
C LEU A 257 -15.08 19.09 2.14
N LYS A 258 -14.93 19.42 3.43
CA LYS A 258 -14.90 20.80 3.91
C LYS A 258 -13.51 21.43 3.91
N ASN A 259 -12.46 20.66 4.19
CA ASN A 259 -11.15 21.20 4.54
C ASN A 259 -10.03 20.78 3.59
N GLU A 260 -10.19 19.68 2.84
CA GLU A 260 -9.10 19.04 2.09
C GLU A 260 -9.49 18.90 0.61
N PRO A 261 -9.35 19.97 -0.20
CA PRO A 261 -9.85 20.02 -1.58
C PRO A 261 -9.19 19.03 -2.55
N PHE A 262 -8.10 18.38 -2.12
CA PHE A 262 -7.34 17.41 -2.91
C PHE A 262 -7.48 15.98 -2.39
N ILE A 263 -8.39 15.76 -1.44
CA ILE A 263 -8.58 14.47 -0.80
C ILE A 263 -10.01 14.01 -1.00
N GLU A 264 -10.14 12.81 -1.53
CA GLU A 264 -11.38 12.06 -1.48
C GLU A 264 -11.27 11.00 -0.38
N PHE A 265 -12.14 11.08 0.62
CA PHE A 265 -12.12 10.19 1.79
C PHE A 265 -13.36 9.30 1.84
N PHE A 266 -13.14 7.99 1.94
CA PHE A 266 -14.21 6.99 1.96
C PHE A 266 -14.13 6.15 3.23
N GLU A 267 -15.24 6.11 3.96
CA GLU A 267 -15.44 5.24 5.13
C GLU A 267 -16.07 3.88 4.76
N THR A 268 -16.62 3.79 3.54
CA THR A 268 -17.30 2.60 3.04
C THR A 268 -17.36 2.59 1.51
N GLU A 269 -17.36 1.40 0.93
CA GLU A 269 -17.72 1.16 -0.48
C GLU A 269 -19.17 0.71 -0.64
N GLN A 270 -19.87 0.50 0.48
CA GLN A 270 -21.28 0.13 0.47
C GLN A 270 -22.12 1.37 0.18
N GLY A 271 -22.86 1.32 -0.92
CA GLY A 271 -23.89 2.30 -1.23
C GLY A 271 -25.19 1.89 -0.59
N ASN A 272 -26.25 1.73 -1.39
CA ASN A 272 -27.52 1.25 -0.87
C ASN A 272 -27.32 -0.17 -0.27
N PRO A 273 -27.59 -0.39 1.04
CA PRO A 273 -27.45 -1.70 1.66
C PRO A 273 -28.35 -2.79 1.04
N ASP A 274 -29.40 -2.38 0.30
CA ASP A 274 -30.30 -3.28 -0.42
C ASP A 274 -29.84 -3.61 -1.85
N ALA A 275 -28.74 -3.01 -2.33
CA ALA A 275 -28.21 -3.28 -3.66
C ALA A 275 -27.53 -4.66 -3.69
N THR A 276 -28.02 -5.54 -4.57
CA THR A 276 -27.38 -6.83 -4.83
C THR A 276 -26.22 -6.66 -5.80
N VAL A 277 -25.01 -7.00 -5.36
CA VAL A 277 -23.84 -7.14 -6.24
C VAL A 277 -23.76 -8.58 -6.74
N GLU A 278 -23.51 -8.77 -8.02
CA GLU A 278 -23.34 -10.09 -8.63
C GLU A 278 -22.21 -10.88 -7.95
N GLU A 279 -22.37 -12.20 -7.86
CA GLU A 279 -21.32 -13.08 -7.34
C GLU A 279 -20.03 -12.92 -8.16
N GLY A 280 -18.88 -12.84 -7.49
CA GLY A 280 -17.60 -12.56 -8.16
C GLY A 280 -17.32 -11.09 -8.44
N TYR A 281 -18.27 -10.17 -8.17
CA TYR A 281 -18.09 -8.73 -8.32
C TYR A 281 -18.10 -8.00 -6.97
N PHE A 282 -17.58 -6.78 -6.96
CA PHE A 282 -17.71 -5.83 -5.86
C PHE A 282 -18.19 -4.47 -6.40
N SER A 283 -18.91 -3.72 -5.56
CA SER A 283 -19.32 -2.33 -5.84
C SER A 283 -18.35 -1.35 -5.19
N TYR A 284 -18.16 -0.19 -5.79
CA TYR A 284 -17.33 0.87 -5.22
C TYR A 284 -17.77 2.25 -5.73
N PHE A 285 -17.35 3.30 -5.02
CA PHE A 285 -17.51 4.68 -5.48
C PHE A 285 -16.30 5.11 -6.29
N MET A 286 -16.51 5.65 -7.50
CA MET A 286 -15.43 6.22 -8.30
C MET A 286 -14.93 7.52 -7.67
N HIS A 287 -15.86 8.40 -7.28
CA HIS A 287 -15.57 9.65 -6.59
C HIS A 287 -16.37 9.81 -5.29
N GLN A 288 -15.81 10.53 -4.31
CA GLN A 288 -16.44 10.77 -3.00
C GLN A 288 -17.77 11.52 -3.12
N SER A 289 -17.87 12.45 -4.07
CA SER A 289 -19.08 13.24 -4.32
C SER A 289 -20.14 12.51 -5.14
N ASP A 290 -19.83 11.35 -5.70
CA ASP A 290 -20.73 10.63 -6.59
C ASP A 290 -21.69 9.74 -5.81
N THR A 291 -22.98 9.87 -6.10
CA THR A 291 -23.98 8.90 -5.64
C THR A 291 -24.01 7.64 -6.52
N GLU A 292 -23.33 7.66 -7.66
CA GLU A 292 -23.28 6.56 -8.62
C GLU A 292 -22.16 5.58 -8.27
N GLN A 293 -22.50 4.30 -8.23
CA GLN A 293 -21.56 3.22 -7.93
C GLN A 293 -21.14 2.52 -9.21
N ALA A 294 -19.88 2.13 -9.28
CA ALA A 294 -19.36 1.23 -10.29
C ALA A 294 -19.23 -0.20 -9.73
N THR A 295 -19.10 -1.17 -10.63
CA THR A 295 -18.87 -2.58 -10.27
C THR A 295 -17.65 -3.12 -11.00
N ALA A 296 -16.85 -3.94 -10.33
CA ALA A 296 -15.71 -4.61 -10.93
C ALA A 296 -15.58 -6.06 -10.43
N LEU A 297 -14.86 -6.89 -11.18
CA LEU A 297 -14.54 -8.26 -10.78
C LEU A 297 -13.65 -8.24 -9.53
N LYS A 298 -13.92 -9.14 -8.60
CA LYS A 298 -13.09 -9.36 -7.41
C LYS A 298 -11.68 -9.79 -7.79
N ASP A 299 -11.53 -10.68 -8.76
CA ASP A 299 -10.24 -11.25 -9.16
C ASP A 299 -10.07 -11.21 -10.69
N PRO A 300 -9.90 -10.02 -11.28
CA PRO A 300 -9.95 -9.81 -12.73
C PRO A 300 -8.76 -10.43 -13.49
N PHE A 301 -7.71 -10.82 -12.78
CA PHE A 301 -6.49 -11.36 -13.37
C PHE A 301 -6.34 -12.87 -13.19
N VAL A 302 -7.23 -13.50 -12.44
CA VAL A 302 -7.25 -14.96 -12.35
C VAL A 302 -7.79 -15.50 -13.67
N LYS A 303 -7.01 -16.30 -14.38
CA LYS A 303 -7.49 -17.01 -15.55
C LYS A 303 -8.56 -18.00 -15.07
N VAL A 304 -9.82 -17.74 -15.41
CA VAL A 304 -10.89 -18.72 -15.23
C VAL A 304 -10.51 -19.95 -16.07
N PRO A 305 -10.53 -21.17 -15.50
CA PRO A 305 -10.17 -22.39 -16.21
C PRO A 305 -11.01 -22.63 -17.47
#